data_AF-A0A813KSM9-F1
#
_entry.id   AF-A0A813KSM9-F1
#
_cell.length_a   1.000
_cell.length_b   1.000
_cell.length_c   1.000
_cell.angle_alpha   90.00
_cell.angle_beta   90.00
_cell.angle_gamma   90.00
#
_symmetry.space_group_name_H-M   'P 1'
#
loop_
_entity.id
_entity.type
_entity.pdbx_description
1 polymer ?
#
loop_
_entity_poly.entity_id
_entity_poly.type
_entity_poly.pdbx_seq_one_letter_code
_entity_poly.pdbx_strand_id
1 'polypeptide(L)'
;MGSGASKGLAAATSAASPEELKKALEAMSEEDRKKVGEALKSSGGNKACPGPVDCSSVTVIAKDYNGLNEQPAEPKFKGALCQIYVRSQPYGGSDKSSNGHRYDSIPFANGMISAGMSCQLIHYTHEEHDKFFDLCKKFDFLIVRCNPGQIKADGGDQGKFDNSMREVRKAGIQAWPSPDVMEKMGAKDALCKVATMNCGLEDTLAYYSEEDFGAGFKKTMAFQPRVIKQNRGSSGEGIWIMDHQAEGWQLLRHLR
;
A
#
# COMPACT_ATOMS: atom_id res chain seq x y z
N MET A 1 1.40 39.26 14.64
CA MET A 1 0.31 39.34 13.63
C MET A 1 0.52 38.33 12.49
N GLY A 2 0.65 37.03 12.76
CA GLY A 2 1.29 36.11 11.78
C GLY A 2 0.53 34.84 11.35
N SER A 3 -0.56 34.43 12.00
CA SER A 3 -1.21 33.13 11.72
C SER A 3 -2.52 33.22 10.93
N GLY A 4 -3.19 34.38 10.92
CA GLY A 4 -4.45 34.57 10.20
C GLY A 4 -4.27 34.88 8.70
N ALA A 5 -3.27 35.70 8.37
CA ALA A 5 -2.98 36.10 6.99
C ALA A 5 -2.45 34.92 6.14
N SER A 6 -1.62 34.05 6.72
CA SER A 6 -1.07 32.88 6.04
C SER A 6 -2.14 31.81 5.75
N LYS A 7 -3.09 31.60 6.67
CA LYS A 7 -4.24 30.70 6.46
C LYS A 7 -5.20 31.21 5.38
N GLY A 8 -5.47 32.51 5.36
CA GLY A 8 -6.30 33.14 4.33
C GLY A 8 -5.67 33.04 2.94
N LEU A 9 -4.37 33.27 2.84
CA LEU A 9 -3.64 33.18 1.57
C LEU A 9 -3.61 31.74 1.03
N ALA A 10 -3.38 30.73 1.88
CA ALA A 10 -3.36 29.32 1.48
C ALA A 10 -4.72 28.81 0.97
N ALA A 11 -5.83 29.25 1.59
CA ALA A 11 -7.17 28.93 1.13
C ALA A 11 -7.48 29.59 -0.22
N ALA A 12 -7.04 30.84 -0.42
CA ALA A 12 -7.22 31.57 -1.67
C ALA A 12 -6.41 30.96 -2.83
N THR A 13 -5.14 30.57 -2.61
CA THR A 13 -4.34 29.89 -3.66
C THR A 13 -4.89 28.52 -4.04
N SER A 14 -5.52 27.79 -3.11
CA SER A 14 -6.10 26.47 -3.37
C SER A 14 -7.42 26.54 -4.17
N ALA A 15 -8.10 27.69 -4.15
CA ALA A 15 -9.38 27.90 -4.83
C ALA A 15 -9.24 28.61 -6.19
N ALA A 16 -8.07 29.19 -6.49
CA ALA A 16 -7.83 29.95 -7.71
C ALA A 16 -7.58 29.05 -8.93
N SER A 17 -8.06 29.48 -10.10
CA SER A 17 -7.79 28.82 -11.38
C SER A 17 -6.33 29.02 -11.85
N PRO A 18 -5.82 28.14 -12.74
CA PRO A 18 -4.49 28.30 -13.32
C PRO A 18 -4.27 29.66 -13.99
N GLU A 19 -5.28 30.22 -14.67
CA GLU A 19 -5.20 31.54 -15.30
C GLU A 19 -5.11 32.68 -14.27
N GLU A 20 -5.83 32.59 -13.15
CA GLU A 20 -5.77 33.58 -12.07
C GLU A 20 -4.41 33.57 -11.37
N LEU A 21 -3.87 32.38 -11.10
CA LEU A 21 -2.53 32.23 -10.53
C LEU A 21 -1.45 32.77 -11.48
N LYS A 22 -1.60 32.54 -12.79
CA LYS A 22 -0.69 33.08 -13.80
C LYS A 22 -0.72 34.60 -13.83
N LYS A 23 -1.91 35.22 -13.84
CA LYS A 23 -2.06 36.68 -13.78
C LYS A 23 -1.47 37.27 -12.49
N ALA A 24 -1.67 36.59 -11.36
CA ALA A 24 -1.08 37.01 -10.10
C ALA A 24 0.45 36.99 -10.16
N LEU A 25 1.05 35.94 -10.73
CA LEU A 25 2.50 35.85 -10.94
C LEU A 25 3.03 36.92 -11.90
N GLU A 26 2.31 37.21 -12.99
CA GLU A 26 2.68 38.25 -13.96
C GLU A 26 2.66 39.66 -13.35
N ALA A 27 1.77 39.90 -12.37
CA ALA A 27 1.65 41.17 -11.65
C ALA A 27 2.73 41.39 -10.57
N MET A 28 3.52 40.36 -10.23
CA MET A 28 4.59 40.45 -9.23
C MET A 28 5.87 41.06 -9.79
N SER A 29 6.71 41.63 -8.92
CA SER A 29 8.05 42.07 -9.30
C SER A 29 8.91 40.91 -9.79
N GLU A 30 9.95 41.17 -10.57
CA GLU A 30 10.87 40.13 -11.04
C GLU A 30 11.60 39.44 -9.87
N GLU A 31 11.95 40.20 -8.83
CA GLU A 31 12.58 39.68 -7.61
C GLU A 31 11.62 38.76 -6.83
N ASP A 32 10.35 39.13 -6.69
CA ASP A 32 9.37 38.31 -5.98
C ASP A 32 8.96 37.09 -6.81
N ARG A 33 8.89 37.20 -8.14
CA ARG A 33 8.74 36.04 -9.03
C ARG A 33 9.91 35.07 -8.88
N LYS A 34 11.14 35.59 -8.75
CA LYS A 34 12.32 34.76 -8.50
C LYS A 34 12.26 34.08 -7.13
N LYS A 35 11.86 34.79 -6.07
CA LYS A 35 11.65 34.22 -4.72
C LYS A 35 10.56 33.17 -4.70
N VAL A 36 9.42 33.40 -5.36
CA VAL A 36 8.35 32.40 -5.51
C VAL A 36 8.85 31.21 -6.33
N GLY A 37 9.59 31.44 -7.42
CA GLY A 37 10.20 30.38 -8.21
C GLY A 37 11.24 29.55 -7.42
N GLU A 38 12.07 30.19 -6.58
CA GLU A 38 13.02 29.53 -5.69
C GLU A 38 12.33 28.80 -4.55
N ALA A 39 11.25 29.35 -3.99
CA ALA A 39 10.40 28.70 -3.01
C ALA A 39 9.65 27.50 -3.60
N LEU A 40 9.21 27.59 -4.86
CA LEU A 40 8.59 26.48 -5.60
C LEU A 40 9.60 25.41 -6.00
N LYS A 41 10.87 25.79 -6.24
CA LYS A 41 11.99 24.87 -6.48
C LYS A 41 12.48 24.20 -5.20
N SER A 42 12.48 24.90 -4.06
CA SER A 42 12.80 24.34 -2.74
C SER A 42 11.63 23.60 -2.11
N SER A 43 10.40 23.88 -2.55
CA SER A 43 9.22 23.04 -2.41
C SER A 43 9.05 22.08 -3.58
N GLY A 44 10.14 21.80 -4.32
CA GLY A 44 10.12 20.91 -5.46
C GLY A 44 9.49 19.61 -5.02
N GLY A 45 8.28 19.34 -5.52
CA GLY A 45 7.55 18.13 -5.18
C GLY A 45 8.49 16.93 -5.32
N ASN A 46 8.27 15.93 -4.47
CA ASN A 46 9.05 14.70 -4.52
C ASN A 46 9.19 14.24 -5.97
N LYS A 47 10.41 13.92 -6.40
CA LYS A 47 10.68 13.49 -7.78
C LYS A 47 10.06 12.12 -8.00
N ALA A 48 9.39 11.93 -9.14
CA ALA A 48 8.83 10.63 -9.50
C ALA A 48 9.93 9.57 -9.65
N CYS A 49 9.55 8.29 -9.52
CA CYS A 49 10.49 7.18 -9.61
C CYS A 49 11.21 7.19 -10.96
N PRO A 50 12.56 7.20 -10.99
CA PRO A 50 13.30 7.19 -12.25
C PRO A 50 12.99 5.91 -13.03
N GLY A 51 12.90 6.01 -14.35
CA GLY A 51 12.71 4.86 -15.22
C GLY A 51 12.05 5.19 -16.57
N PRO A 52 11.74 4.16 -17.36
CA PRO A 52 11.29 4.28 -18.75
C PRO A 52 9.83 4.73 -18.91
N VAL A 53 9.03 4.75 -17.84
CA VAL A 53 7.65 5.25 -17.84
C VAL A 53 7.59 6.57 -17.09
N ASP A 54 7.01 7.61 -17.70
CA ASP A 54 6.76 8.87 -17.01
C ASP A 54 5.69 8.70 -15.93
N CYS A 55 6.14 8.73 -14.67
CA CYS A 55 5.30 8.62 -13.48
C CYS A 55 4.94 9.97 -12.85
N SER A 56 5.25 11.09 -13.50
CA SER A 56 4.96 12.44 -12.95
C SER A 56 3.47 12.81 -12.97
N SER A 57 2.63 12.01 -13.63
CA SER A 57 1.19 12.25 -13.72
C SER A 57 0.41 11.93 -12.44
N VAL A 58 1.04 11.31 -11.45
CA VAL A 58 0.44 10.98 -10.15
C VAL A 58 1.21 11.64 -9.01
N THR A 59 0.56 11.87 -7.89
CA THR A 59 1.18 12.42 -6.69
C THR A 59 2.32 11.54 -6.20
N VAL A 60 3.50 12.14 -6.03
CA VAL A 60 4.69 11.43 -5.54
C VAL A 60 4.75 11.50 -4.01
N ILE A 61 4.45 10.37 -3.37
CA ILE A 61 4.53 10.24 -1.91
C ILE A 61 5.95 9.92 -1.43
N ALA A 62 6.73 9.21 -2.24
CA ALA A 62 8.10 8.81 -1.94
C ALA A 62 9.00 10.02 -1.68
N LYS A 63 9.74 10.05 -0.56
CA LYS A 63 10.71 11.15 -0.31
C LYS A 63 12.03 10.97 -1.07
N ASP A 64 12.43 9.72 -1.25
CA ASP A 64 13.63 9.30 -1.96
C ASP A 64 13.47 7.85 -2.43
N TYR A 65 14.41 7.41 -3.28
CA TYR A 65 14.53 6.03 -3.74
C TYR A 65 15.89 5.45 -3.32
N ASN A 66 16.34 5.75 -2.10
CA ASN A 66 17.67 5.37 -1.65
C ASN A 66 17.88 3.85 -1.76
N GLY A 67 18.96 3.47 -2.44
CA GLY A 67 19.31 2.06 -2.70
C GLY A 67 18.61 1.43 -3.90
N LEU A 68 17.75 2.15 -4.63
CA LEU A 68 17.22 1.68 -5.91
C LEU A 68 18.33 1.71 -6.97
N ASN A 69 18.50 0.60 -7.67
CA ASN A 69 19.45 0.50 -8.77
C ASN A 69 19.00 1.34 -9.97
N GLU A 70 19.95 1.69 -10.84
CA GLU A 70 19.63 2.31 -12.13
C GLU A 70 18.77 1.36 -12.97
N GLN A 71 17.72 1.91 -13.58
CA GLN A 71 16.83 1.14 -14.45
C GLN A 71 17.58 0.79 -15.74
N PRO A 72 17.39 -0.41 -16.32
CA PRO A 72 17.98 -0.74 -17.61
C PRO A 72 17.52 0.24 -18.70
N ALA A 73 18.42 0.65 -19.60
CA ALA A 73 18.07 1.53 -20.72
C ALA A 73 17.06 0.86 -21.67
N GLU A 74 17.20 -0.45 -21.88
CA GLU A 74 16.32 -1.28 -22.70
C GLU A 74 15.82 -2.48 -21.87
N PRO A 75 14.83 -2.28 -20.99
CA PRO A 75 14.33 -3.36 -20.13
C PRO A 75 13.50 -4.36 -20.94
N LYS A 76 13.61 -5.65 -20.60
CA LYS A 76 12.79 -6.72 -21.20
C LYS A 76 11.29 -6.50 -20.99
N PHE A 77 10.94 -5.98 -19.81
CA PHE A 77 9.59 -5.63 -19.40
C PHE A 77 9.63 -4.42 -18.47
N LYS A 78 8.61 -3.57 -18.56
CA LYS A 78 8.41 -2.40 -17.72
C LYS A 78 7.41 -2.73 -16.60
N GLY A 79 7.92 -2.92 -15.40
CA GLY A 79 7.11 -3.19 -14.21
C GLY A 79 6.84 -1.96 -13.35
N ALA A 80 5.70 -1.97 -12.66
CA ALA A 80 5.43 -1.05 -11.56
C ALA A 80 5.16 -1.79 -10.24
N LEU A 81 5.74 -1.31 -9.15
CA LEU A 81 5.42 -1.72 -7.79
C LEU A 81 4.43 -0.71 -7.19
N CYS A 82 3.16 -1.12 -7.13
CA CYS A 82 2.05 -0.32 -6.64
C CYS A 82 2.00 -0.37 -5.11
N GLN A 83 2.01 0.81 -4.48
CA GLN A 83 2.00 0.99 -3.03
C GLN A 83 0.82 1.85 -2.60
N ILE A 84 0.52 1.86 -1.31
CA ILE A 84 -0.45 2.76 -0.68
C ILE A 84 0.22 3.38 0.53
N TYR A 85 -0.11 4.62 0.87
CA TYR A 85 0.38 5.33 2.05
C TYR A 85 -0.82 5.79 2.88
N VAL A 86 -0.97 5.30 4.12
CA VAL A 86 -2.08 5.67 4.99
C VAL A 86 -1.73 6.95 5.74
N ARG A 87 -2.27 8.10 5.31
CA ARG A 87 -1.87 9.44 5.80
C ARG A 87 -2.07 9.64 7.30
N SER A 88 -3.03 8.93 7.89
CA SER A 88 -3.30 8.98 9.33
C SER A 88 -2.31 8.19 10.18
N GLN A 89 -1.46 7.36 9.56
CA GLN A 89 -0.51 6.49 10.26
C GLN A 89 0.93 7.02 10.17
N PRO A 90 1.75 6.87 11.24
CA PRO A 90 3.16 7.18 11.17
C PRO A 90 3.84 6.50 9.98
N TYR A 91 4.56 7.29 9.19
CA TYR A 91 5.25 6.85 7.97
C TYR A 91 4.36 6.18 6.90
N GLY A 92 3.03 6.31 6.98
CA GLY A 92 2.09 5.67 6.06
C GLY A 92 1.71 4.24 6.42
N GLY A 93 2.16 3.75 7.58
CA GLY A 93 1.88 2.43 8.11
C GLY A 93 3.09 1.75 8.74
N SER A 94 2.85 0.80 9.65
CA SER A 94 3.92 0.11 10.39
C SER A 94 4.82 -0.79 9.53
N ASP A 95 4.47 -0.98 8.25
CA ASP A 95 5.22 -1.77 7.28
C ASP A 95 6.15 -0.90 6.41
N LYS A 96 6.29 0.39 6.72
CA LYS A 96 6.99 1.38 5.90
C LYS A 96 8.10 2.10 6.64
N SER A 97 9.09 2.52 5.86
CA SER A 97 10.18 3.40 6.27
C SER A 97 9.78 4.87 6.16
N SER A 98 10.60 5.74 6.72
CA SER A 98 10.39 7.20 6.76
C SER A 98 10.28 7.87 5.38
N ASN A 99 10.73 7.20 4.31
CA ASN A 99 10.62 7.63 2.91
C ASN A 99 9.31 7.20 2.22
N GLY A 100 8.41 6.50 2.92
CA GLY A 100 7.08 6.11 2.41
C GLY A 100 7.06 4.81 1.61
N HIS A 101 8.19 4.11 1.53
CA HIS A 101 8.27 2.77 0.94
C HIS A 101 8.13 1.68 1.99
N ARG A 102 7.63 0.52 1.58
CA ARG A 102 7.75 -0.67 2.43
C ARG A 102 9.20 -1.13 2.53
N TYR A 103 9.56 -1.79 3.62
CA TYR A 103 10.91 -2.31 3.84
C TYR A 103 11.41 -3.23 2.72
N ASP A 104 10.50 -3.91 2.03
CA ASP A 104 10.77 -4.85 0.94
C ASP A 104 10.77 -4.19 -0.46
N SER A 105 10.33 -2.94 -0.61
CA SER A 105 10.09 -2.35 -1.94
C SER A 105 11.38 -2.17 -2.76
N ILE A 106 12.44 -1.63 -2.14
CA ILE A 106 13.72 -1.39 -2.81
C ILE A 106 14.42 -2.70 -3.18
N PRO A 107 14.62 -3.68 -2.26
CA PRO A 107 15.18 -4.98 -2.64
C PRO A 107 14.38 -5.72 -3.72
N PHE A 108 13.05 -5.64 -3.68
CA PHE A 108 12.19 -6.29 -4.66
C PHE A 108 12.33 -5.67 -6.06
N ALA A 109 12.35 -4.34 -6.13
CA ALA A 109 12.62 -3.62 -7.38
C ALA A 109 14.01 -3.94 -7.92
N ASN A 110 15.04 -3.95 -7.06
CA ASN A 110 16.40 -4.31 -7.45
C ASN A 110 16.50 -5.75 -7.97
N GLY A 111 15.75 -6.70 -7.41
CA GLY A 111 15.68 -8.06 -7.94
C GLY A 111 15.18 -8.12 -9.38
N MET A 112 14.17 -7.30 -9.73
CA MET A 112 13.68 -7.19 -11.10
C MET A 112 14.69 -6.51 -12.03
N ILE A 113 15.33 -5.44 -11.56
CA ILE A 113 16.37 -4.71 -12.29
C ILE A 113 17.52 -5.65 -12.65
N SER A 114 18.00 -6.43 -11.67
CA SER A 114 19.05 -7.43 -11.89
C SER A 114 18.64 -8.55 -12.86
N ALA A 115 17.34 -8.80 -13.03
CA ALA A 115 16.81 -9.74 -14.02
C ALA A 115 16.61 -9.13 -15.42
N GLY A 116 16.95 -7.85 -15.61
CA GLY A 116 16.85 -7.11 -16.87
C GLY A 116 15.48 -6.49 -17.13
N MET A 117 14.64 -6.34 -16.11
CA MET A 117 13.36 -5.61 -16.19
C MET A 117 13.50 -4.22 -15.57
N SER A 118 12.61 -3.27 -15.87
CA SER A 118 12.50 -2.05 -15.05
C SER A 118 11.45 -2.26 -13.96
N CYS A 119 11.61 -1.59 -12.82
CA CYS A 119 10.61 -1.59 -11.76
C CYS A 119 10.50 -0.20 -11.14
N GLN A 120 9.39 0.50 -11.44
CA GLN A 120 9.12 1.83 -10.92
C GLN A 120 8.13 1.79 -9.76
N LEU A 121 8.45 2.51 -8.69
CA LEU A 121 7.69 2.52 -7.45
C LEU A 121 6.66 3.64 -7.51
N ILE A 122 5.37 3.29 -7.50
CA ILE A 122 4.25 4.23 -7.60
C ILE A 122 3.29 4.08 -6.42
N HIS A 123 2.72 5.19 -5.96
CA HIS A 123 1.75 5.21 -4.86
C HIS A 123 0.35 5.48 -5.40
N TYR A 124 -0.61 4.68 -4.96
CA TYR A 124 -2.02 4.91 -5.19
C TYR A 124 -2.54 5.96 -4.20
N THR A 125 -3.16 7.00 -4.72
CA THR A 125 -3.95 8.01 -3.99
C THR A 125 -5.39 7.91 -4.48
N HIS A 126 -6.35 7.79 -3.56
CA HIS A 126 -7.73 7.50 -3.96
C HIS A 126 -8.41 8.68 -4.68
N GLU A 127 -7.94 9.90 -4.42
CA GLU A 127 -8.36 11.12 -5.11
C GLU A 127 -7.91 11.15 -6.58
N GLU A 128 -6.86 10.41 -6.94
CA GLU A 128 -6.32 10.35 -8.30
C GLU A 128 -6.51 8.98 -8.95
N HIS A 129 -7.57 8.26 -8.56
CA HIS A 129 -7.85 6.90 -9.02
C HIS A 129 -7.69 6.73 -10.53
N ASP A 130 -8.37 7.54 -11.33
CA ASP A 130 -8.36 7.39 -12.78
C ASP A 130 -6.97 7.65 -13.36
N LYS A 131 -6.27 8.70 -12.89
CA LYS A 131 -4.89 9.00 -13.30
C LYS A 131 -3.93 7.87 -12.95
N PHE A 132 -4.09 7.27 -11.78
CA PHE A 132 -3.27 6.13 -11.35
C PHE A 132 -3.47 4.94 -12.26
N PHE A 133 -4.73 4.60 -12.59
CA PHE A 133 -5.03 3.47 -13.46
C PHE A 133 -4.66 3.74 -14.93
N ASP A 134 -4.68 4.99 -15.38
CA ASP A 134 -4.14 5.38 -16.69
C ASP A 134 -2.61 5.28 -16.75
N LEU A 135 -1.91 5.62 -15.65
CA LEU A 135 -0.48 5.38 -15.52
C LEU A 135 -0.17 3.87 -15.51
N CYS A 136 -0.94 3.06 -14.77
CA CYS A 136 -0.80 1.61 -14.73
C CYS A 136 -0.86 0.97 -16.12
N LYS A 137 -1.67 1.50 -17.05
CA LYS A 137 -1.78 1.00 -18.42
C LYS A 137 -0.51 1.17 -19.27
N LYS A 138 0.45 1.97 -18.80
CA LYS A 138 1.74 2.20 -19.48
C LYS A 138 2.82 1.17 -19.11
N PHE A 139 2.52 0.25 -18.19
CA PHE A 139 3.42 -0.81 -17.75
C PHE A 139 3.00 -2.16 -18.36
N ASP A 140 3.97 -3.06 -18.49
CA ASP A 140 3.74 -4.44 -18.95
C ASP A 140 3.16 -5.32 -17.82
N PHE A 141 3.51 -5.00 -16.57
CA PHE A 141 2.97 -5.67 -15.40
C PHE A 141 3.00 -4.81 -14.13
N LEU A 142 2.17 -5.20 -13.16
CA LEU A 142 2.03 -4.56 -11.86
C LEU A 142 2.25 -5.55 -10.73
N ILE A 143 2.97 -5.11 -9.70
CA ILE A 143 3.06 -5.81 -8.41
C ILE A 143 2.38 -4.97 -7.35
N VAL A 144 1.28 -5.47 -6.83
CA VAL A 144 0.45 -4.81 -5.83
C VAL A 144 1.01 -5.13 -4.44
N ARG A 145 1.62 -4.12 -3.82
CA ARG A 145 2.10 -4.15 -2.43
C ARG A 145 1.24 -3.31 -1.50
N CYS A 146 -0.02 -3.08 -1.86
CA CYS A 146 -1.02 -2.49 -0.99
C CYS A 146 -1.57 -3.56 -0.03
N ASN A 147 -1.37 -3.41 1.28
CA ASN A 147 -1.96 -4.36 2.23
C ASN A 147 -3.49 -4.22 2.23
N PRO A 148 -4.24 -5.32 2.36
CA PRO A 148 -5.69 -5.27 2.51
C PRO A 148 -6.13 -4.31 3.61
N GLY A 149 -7.13 -3.49 3.33
CA GLY A 149 -7.68 -2.51 4.27
C GLY A 149 -6.94 -1.18 4.34
N GLN A 150 -5.69 -1.07 3.87
CA GLN A 150 -4.96 0.21 3.88
C GLN A 150 -5.60 1.25 2.96
N ILE A 151 -6.18 0.84 1.83
CA ILE A 151 -6.93 1.75 0.95
C ILE A 151 -8.11 2.37 1.69
N LYS A 152 -8.90 1.56 2.39
CA LYS A 152 -10.01 2.04 3.22
C LYS A 152 -9.53 2.90 4.39
N ALA A 153 -8.43 2.53 5.02
CA ALA A 153 -7.85 3.29 6.13
C ALA A 153 -7.35 4.68 5.72
N ASP A 154 -6.96 4.87 4.46
CA ASP A 154 -6.63 6.18 3.89
C ASP A 154 -7.85 6.96 3.36
N GLY A 155 -9.06 6.36 3.44
CA GLY A 155 -10.33 6.98 3.01
C GLY A 155 -10.79 6.57 1.61
N GLY A 156 -10.09 5.67 0.93
CA GLY A 156 -10.47 5.16 -0.39
C GLY A 156 -11.44 3.97 -0.35
N ASP A 157 -11.84 3.52 -1.53
CA ASP A 157 -12.68 2.33 -1.72
C ASP A 157 -11.85 1.15 -2.25
N GLN A 158 -11.76 0.08 -1.44
CA GLN A 158 -11.06 -1.15 -1.79
C GLN A 158 -11.71 -1.86 -2.99
N GLY A 159 -13.04 -1.93 -3.04
CA GLY A 159 -13.76 -2.58 -4.12
C GLY A 159 -13.60 -1.84 -5.45
N LYS A 160 -13.57 -0.50 -5.41
CA LYS A 160 -13.26 0.33 -6.59
C LYS A 160 -11.85 0.04 -7.11
N PHE A 161 -10.86 -0.03 -6.22
CA PHE A 161 -9.48 -0.38 -6.60
C PHE A 161 -9.38 -1.78 -7.21
N ASP A 162 -9.99 -2.77 -6.57
CA ASP A 162 -9.96 -4.16 -7.00
C ASP A 162 -10.64 -4.32 -8.38
N ASN A 163 -11.76 -3.64 -8.61
CA ASN A 163 -12.44 -3.64 -9.91
C ASN A 163 -11.56 -3.04 -11.01
N SER A 164 -10.94 -1.88 -10.78
CA SER A 164 -10.05 -1.29 -11.77
C SER A 164 -8.80 -2.14 -12.04
N MET A 165 -8.28 -2.87 -11.03
CA MET A 165 -7.22 -3.86 -11.27
C MET A 165 -7.69 -5.06 -12.09
N ARG A 166 -8.95 -5.49 -11.96
CA ARG A 166 -9.53 -6.50 -12.86
C ARG A 166 -9.62 -5.96 -14.30
N GLU A 167 -9.99 -4.69 -14.48
CA GLU A 167 -10.02 -4.07 -15.82
C GLU A 167 -8.62 -3.95 -16.45
N VAL A 168 -7.59 -3.59 -15.66
CA VAL A 168 -6.19 -3.62 -16.12
C VAL A 168 -5.79 -5.01 -16.60
N ARG A 169 -6.17 -6.06 -15.86
CA ARG A 169 -5.93 -7.46 -16.27
C ARG A 169 -6.68 -7.85 -17.54
N LYS A 170 -7.93 -7.41 -17.71
CA LYS A 170 -8.71 -7.62 -18.94
C LYS A 170 -8.07 -6.93 -20.15
N ALA A 171 -7.38 -5.81 -19.94
CA ALA A 171 -6.61 -5.11 -20.96
C ALA A 171 -5.26 -5.80 -21.30
N GLY A 172 -4.96 -6.96 -20.71
CA GLY A 172 -3.77 -7.77 -21.02
C GLY A 172 -2.57 -7.53 -20.08
N ILE A 173 -2.64 -6.54 -19.20
CA ILE A 173 -1.55 -6.20 -18.27
C ILE A 173 -1.65 -7.08 -17.03
N GLN A 174 -0.59 -7.82 -16.72
CA GLN A 174 -0.62 -8.72 -15.58
C GLN A 174 -0.48 -7.95 -14.26
N ALA A 175 -1.29 -8.30 -13.27
CA ALA A 175 -1.23 -7.71 -11.94
C ALA A 175 -1.19 -8.81 -10.88
N TRP A 176 -0.16 -8.78 -10.01
CA TRP A 176 0.03 -9.76 -8.95
C TRP A 176 0.15 -9.14 -7.56
N PRO A 177 -0.44 -9.77 -6.53
CA PRO A 177 -1.47 -10.80 -6.65
C PRO A 177 -2.72 -10.22 -7.34
N SER A 178 -3.47 -11.06 -8.06
CA SER A 178 -4.72 -10.59 -8.65
C SER A 178 -5.79 -10.38 -7.58
N PRO A 179 -6.77 -9.47 -7.80
CA PRO A 179 -7.87 -9.27 -6.86
C PRO A 179 -8.62 -10.58 -6.54
N ASP A 180 -8.81 -11.46 -7.53
CA ASP A 180 -9.53 -12.73 -7.37
C ASP A 180 -8.75 -13.74 -6.52
N VAL A 181 -7.41 -13.75 -6.63
CA VAL A 181 -6.55 -14.56 -5.76
C VAL A 181 -6.58 -14.00 -4.34
N MET A 182 -6.53 -12.68 -4.17
CA MET A 182 -6.62 -12.04 -2.85
C MET A 182 -7.96 -12.28 -2.16
N GLU A 183 -9.06 -12.33 -2.92
CA GLU A 183 -10.38 -12.62 -2.38
C GLU A 183 -10.47 -14.05 -1.82
N LYS A 184 -9.85 -15.02 -2.51
CA LYS A 184 -9.85 -16.44 -2.14
C LYS A 184 -8.80 -16.81 -1.09
N MET A 185 -7.61 -16.23 -1.19
CA MET A 185 -6.42 -16.59 -0.40
C MET A 185 -6.08 -15.58 0.70
N GLY A 186 -6.73 -14.41 0.71
CA GLY A 186 -6.48 -13.36 1.69
C GLY A 186 -7.15 -13.58 3.04
N ALA A 187 -8.03 -14.58 3.16
CA ALA A 187 -8.66 -14.99 4.41
C ALA A 187 -8.00 -16.26 4.95
N LYS A 188 -7.98 -16.41 6.28
CA LYS A 188 -7.28 -17.53 6.95
C LYS A 188 -8.03 -18.86 6.81
N ASP A 189 -9.30 -18.86 6.45
CA ASP A 189 -10.06 -20.08 6.11
C ASP A 189 -9.43 -20.84 4.93
N ALA A 190 -8.68 -20.16 4.06
CA ALA A 190 -7.87 -20.80 3.03
C ALA A 190 -6.88 -21.83 3.62
N LEU A 191 -6.35 -21.59 4.84
CA LEU A 191 -5.45 -22.52 5.52
C LEU A 191 -6.16 -23.81 5.95
N CYS A 192 -7.44 -23.73 6.30
CA CYS A 192 -8.25 -24.91 6.62
C CYS A 192 -8.52 -25.75 5.37
N LYS A 193 -8.70 -25.10 4.21
CA LYS A 193 -8.94 -25.79 2.93
C LYS A 193 -7.72 -26.53 2.38
N VAL A 194 -6.52 -26.13 2.81
CA VAL A 194 -5.25 -26.78 2.41
C VAL A 194 -4.64 -27.64 3.52
N ALA A 195 -5.37 -27.88 4.61
CA ALA A 195 -4.85 -28.54 5.81
C ALA A 195 -4.31 -29.96 5.55
N THR A 196 -4.85 -30.66 4.55
CA THR A 196 -4.45 -32.03 4.17
C THR A 196 -3.43 -32.08 3.02
N MET A 197 -2.95 -30.93 2.53
CA MET A 197 -1.86 -30.89 1.54
C MET A 197 -0.52 -31.16 2.22
N ASN A 198 0.52 -31.49 1.45
CA ASN A 198 1.87 -31.77 2.01
C ASN A 198 2.48 -30.60 2.81
N CYS A 199 2.02 -29.37 2.60
CA CYS A 199 2.43 -28.19 3.35
C CYS A 199 1.40 -27.73 4.39
N GLY A 200 0.29 -28.46 4.50
CA GLY A 200 -0.81 -28.19 5.42
C GLY A 200 -0.53 -28.69 6.83
N LEU A 201 -1.37 -28.27 7.75
CA LEU A 201 -1.41 -28.78 9.12
C LEU A 201 -2.85 -29.20 9.42
N GLU A 202 -3.09 -30.51 9.52
CA GLU A 202 -4.44 -31.09 9.68
C GLU A 202 -5.18 -30.55 10.91
N ASP A 203 -4.44 -30.14 11.94
CA ASP A 203 -4.98 -29.50 13.15
C ASP A 203 -5.24 -27.98 12.97
N THR A 204 -5.59 -27.55 11.75
CA THR A 204 -5.99 -26.17 11.41
C THR A 204 -7.50 -26.13 11.19
N LEU A 205 -8.22 -25.51 12.12
CA LEU A 205 -9.68 -25.57 12.19
C LEU A 205 -10.31 -24.18 12.07
N ALA A 206 -11.48 -24.11 11.43
CA ALA A 206 -12.33 -22.93 11.37
C ALA A 206 -13.64 -23.19 12.12
N TYR A 207 -14.06 -22.21 12.92
CA TYR A 207 -15.29 -22.27 13.69
C TYR A 207 -16.18 -21.08 13.31
N TYR A 208 -17.44 -21.37 13.00
CA TYR A 208 -18.42 -20.37 12.54
C TYR A 208 -19.53 -20.10 13.55
N SER A 209 -19.56 -20.87 14.65
CA SER A 209 -20.46 -20.68 15.78
C SER A 209 -19.68 -20.72 17.10
N GLU A 210 -20.23 -20.10 18.14
CA GLU A 210 -19.67 -20.14 19.49
C GLU A 210 -19.65 -21.57 20.06
N GLU A 211 -20.69 -22.36 19.77
CA GLU A 211 -20.82 -23.75 20.21
C GLU A 211 -19.70 -24.63 19.61
N ASP A 212 -19.51 -24.57 18.28
CA ASP A 212 -18.46 -25.33 17.60
C ASP A 212 -17.07 -24.91 18.09
N PHE A 213 -16.87 -23.60 18.27
CA PHE A 213 -15.64 -23.07 18.83
C PHE A 213 -15.40 -23.63 20.23
N GLY A 214 -16.38 -23.53 21.13
CA GLY A 214 -16.27 -24.00 22.51
C GLY A 214 -15.95 -25.49 22.60
N ALA A 215 -16.60 -26.33 21.79
CA ALA A 215 -16.36 -27.77 21.76
C ALA A 215 -15.00 -28.13 21.13
N GLY A 216 -14.73 -27.62 19.93
CA GLY A 216 -13.53 -27.97 19.17
C GLY A 216 -12.26 -27.37 19.77
N PHE A 217 -12.30 -26.10 20.19
CA PHE A 217 -11.18 -25.45 20.86
C PHE A 217 -10.79 -26.23 22.12
N LYS A 218 -11.79 -26.65 22.93
CA LYS A 218 -11.52 -27.43 24.14
C LYS A 218 -10.83 -28.76 23.86
N LYS A 219 -11.23 -29.44 22.80
CA LYS A 219 -10.61 -30.69 22.38
C LYS A 219 -9.15 -30.50 21.96
N THR A 220 -8.85 -29.47 21.16
CA THR A 220 -7.50 -29.29 20.61
C THR A 220 -6.48 -28.72 21.59
N MET A 221 -6.91 -27.83 22.49
CA MET A 221 -6.07 -27.25 23.54
C MET A 221 -5.63 -28.23 24.63
N ALA A 222 -6.33 -29.36 24.79
CA ALA A 222 -5.94 -30.39 25.77
C ALA A 222 -4.60 -31.08 25.41
N PHE A 223 -4.14 -30.95 24.17
CA PHE A 223 -2.93 -31.63 23.68
C PHE A 223 -1.72 -30.70 23.56
N GLN A 224 -1.94 -29.43 23.16
CA GLN A 224 -0.87 -28.47 22.90
C GLN A 224 -1.40 -27.03 22.96
N PRO A 225 -0.53 -26.02 23.17
CA PRO A 225 -0.88 -24.62 23.02
C PRO A 225 -1.49 -24.32 21.65
N ARG A 226 -2.41 -23.35 21.58
CA ARG A 226 -3.10 -23.00 20.33
C ARG A 226 -2.98 -21.52 20.03
N VAL A 227 -2.96 -21.21 18.74
CA VAL A 227 -3.04 -19.83 18.24
C VAL A 227 -4.43 -19.63 17.63
N ILE A 228 -5.22 -18.75 18.22
CA ILE A 228 -6.51 -18.33 17.68
C ILE A 228 -6.28 -17.12 16.80
N LYS A 229 -6.89 -17.10 15.61
CA LYS A 229 -6.79 -15.98 14.68
C LYS A 229 -8.15 -15.64 14.11
N GLN A 230 -8.48 -14.35 14.04
CA GLN A 230 -9.62 -13.91 13.24
C GLN A 230 -9.42 -14.21 11.75
N ASN A 231 -10.51 -14.56 11.06
CA ASN A 231 -10.45 -15.00 9.66
C ASN A 231 -9.88 -13.92 8.73
N ARG A 232 -10.24 -12.65 8.97
CA ARG A 232 -9.68 -11.48 8.29
C ARG A 232 -8.96 -10.60 9.29
N GLY A 233 -7.78 -10.11 8.91
CA GLY A 233 -6.90 -9.32 9.78
C GLY A 233 -5.44 -9.57 9.44
N SER A 234 -4.60 -8.55 9.61
CA SER A 234 -3.18 -8.56 9.26
C SER A 234 -2.33 -7.97 10.38
N SER A 235 -1.01 -8.15 10.30
CA SER A 235 -0.05 -7.46 11.18
C SER A 235 -0.20 -7.72 12.68
N GLY A 236 -0.74 -8.89 13.05
CA GLY A 236 -0.96 -9.30 14.42
C GLY A 236 -2.41 -9.17 14.90
N GLU A 237 -3.22 -8.36 14.22
CA GLU A 237 -4.58 -8.02 14.66
C GLU A 237 -5.46 -9.26 14.87
N GLY A 238 -6.05 -9.36 16.07
CA GLY A 238 -6.95 -10.44 16.46
C GLY A 238 -6.26 -11.80 16.44
N ILE A 239 -5.06 -11.87 17.03
CA ILE A 239 -4.33 -13.11 17.25
C ILE A 239 -4.10 -13.30 18.75
N TRP A 240 -4.50 -14.47 19.26
CA TRP A 240 -4.33 -14.89 20.64
C TRP A 240 -3.51 -16.16 20.71
N ILE A 241 -2.56 -16.22 21.64
CA ILE A 241 -1.82 -17.43 21.97
C ILE A 241 -2.36 -17.94 23.31
N MET A 242 -2.85 -19.16 23.30
CA MET A 242 -3.51 -19.81 24.43
C MET A 242 -2.71 -21.03 24.85
N ASP A 243 -2.57 -21.23 26.15
CA ASP A 243 -1.89 -22.39 26.73
C ASP A 243 -2.71 -23.01 27.87
N HIS A 244 -2.47 -24.30 28.08
CA HIS A 244 -3.07 -25.07 29.15
C HIS A 244 -2.18 -24.99 30.39
N GLN A 245 -2.75 -24.54 31.50
CA GLN A 245 -2.10 -24.44 32.80
C GLN A 245 -2.78 -25.38 33.79
N ALA A 246 -2.13 -25.67 34.93
CA ALA A 246 -2.65 -26.63 35.92
C ALA A 246 -4.05 -26.26 36.46
N GLU A 247 -4.39 -24.97 36.49
CA GLU A 247 -5.68 -24.45 36.98
C GLU A 247 -6.69 -24.12 35.86
N GLY A 248 -6.37 -24.43 34.60
CA GLY A 248 -7.24 -24.18 33.45
C GLY A 248 -6.53 -23.52 32.27
N TRP A 249 -7.16 -22.52 31.67
CA TRP A 249 -6.82 -22.02 30.33
C TRP A 249 -6.39 -20.57 30.46
N GLN A 250 -5.19 -20.25 29.98
CA GLN A 250 -4.67 -18.89 30.10
C GLN A 250 -4.35 -18.30 28.72
N LEU A 251 -4.76 -17.05 28.53
CA LEU A 251 -4.25 -16.22 27.44
C LEU A 251 -2.79 -15.86 27.75
N LEU A 252 -1.86 -16.44 26.99
CA LEU A 252 -0.44 -16.11 27.11
C LEU A 252 -0.13 -14.75 26.53
N ARG A 253 -0.73 -14.44 25.37
CA ARG A 253 -0.44 -13.20 24.65
C ARG A 253 -1.55 -12.83 23.69
N HIS A 254 -1.98 -11.57 23.74
CA HIS A 254 -2.66 -10.91 22.64
C HIS A 254 -1.63 -10.21 21.76
N LEU A 255 -1.66 -10.47 20.46
CA LEU A 255 -0.88 -9.69 19.49
C LEU A 255 -1.78 -8.56 18.98
N ARG A 256 -1.37 -7.32 19.25
CA ARG A 256 -1.97 -6.04 18.81
C ARG A 256 -3.49 -5.99 18.78
#